data_AF-B1C7W3-F1
#
_entry.id   AF-B1C7W3-F1
#
_cell.length_a   1.000
_cell.length_b   1.000
_cell.length_c   1.000
_cell.angle_alpha   90.00
_cell.angle_beta   90.00
_cell.angle_gamma   90.00
#
_symmetry.space_group_name_H-M   'P 1'
#
loop_
_entity.id
_entity.type
_entity.pdbx_description
1 polymer ?
#
loop_
_entity_poly.entity_id
_entity_poly.type
_entity_poly.pdbx_seq_one_letter_code
_entity_poly.pdbx_strand_id
1 'polypeptide(L)'
;MKYTITQASNILDCKPYLLRFYEDEFELQIPRGSNNRRYYTTKEIDIFRYIEALKGEGKRNKEIKETLHKSKDEIIFEEIEEEKPKEEDNNITCLIKTINSLREEIENLKQQDAFKQRDELITENARLKMKLKEKSYELSILKEKYNALKQAKKRSLFKFE
;
A
#
# COMPACT_ATOMS: atom_id res chain seq x y z
N MET A 1 -13.38 4.66 14.17
CA MET A 1 -12.83 4.91 15.52
C MET A 1 -13.79 5.81 16.30
N LYS A 2 -13.83 5.73 17.63
CA LYS A 2 -14.68 6.55 18.51
C LYS A 2 -13.80 7.42 19.41
N TYR A 3 -14.16 8.69 19.54
CA TYR A 3 -13.46 9.70 20.33
C TYR A 3 -14.35 10.19 21.46
N THR A 4 -13.75 10.40 22.63
CA THR A 4 -14.39 11.12 23.74
C THR A 4 -14.41 12.63 23.47
N ILE A 5 -15.21 13.39 24.23
CA ILE A 5 -15.24 14.86 24.10
C ILE A 5 -13.87 15.51 24.25
N THR A 6 -13.04 15.00 25.16
CA THR A 6 -11.68 15.51 25.39
C THR A 6 -10.78 15.21 24.19
N GLN A 7 -10.89 14.02 23.61
CA GLN A 7 -10.14 13.66 22.40
C GLN A 7 -10.59 14.47 21.19
N ALA A 8 -11.91 14.64 21.00
CA ALA A 8 -12.47 15.45 19.93
C ALA A 8 -12.01 16.92 20.05
N SER A 9 -12.04 17.47 21.26
CA SER A 9 -11.54 18.81 21.58
C SER A 9 -10.08 19.00 21.19
N ASN A 10 -9.21 18.03 21.52
CA ASN A 10 -7.79 18.09 21.14
C ASN A 10 -7.57 17.98 19.62
N ILE A 11 -8.41 17.20 18.91
CA ILE A 11 -8.32 17.04 17.44
C ILE A 11 -8.74 18.30 16.71
N LEU A 12 -9.75 19.00 17.23
CA LEU A 12 -10.37 20.18 16.63
C LEU A 12 -9.80 21.51 17.14
N ASP A 13 -8.85 21.46 18.08
CA ASP A 13 -8.29 22.62 18.78
C ASP A 13 -9.36 23.58 19.34
N CYS A 14 -10.47 23.01 19.85
CA CYS A 14 -11.59 23.77 20.40
C CYS A 14 -11.88 23.35 21.84
N LYS A 15 -12.42 24.26 22.65
CA LYS A 15 -12.74 23.95 24.07
C LYS A 15 -13.89 22.93 24.16
N PRO A 16 -13.88 21.98 25.11
CA PRO A 16 -14.92 20.95 25.21
C PRO A 16 -16.35 21.50 25.36
N TYR A 17 -16.53 22.69 25.95
CA TYR A 17 -17.85 23.30 26.06
C TYR A 17 -18.39 23.80 24.71
N LEU A 18 -17.52 24.16 23.75
CA LEU A 18 -17.93 24.61 22.41
C LEU A 18 -18.57 23.46 21.64
N LEU A 19 -18.03 22.25 21.76
CA LEU A 19 -18.63 21.05 21.14
C LEU A 19 -20.05 20.75 21.65
N ARG A 20 -20.34 21.07 22.92
CA ARG A 20 -21.68 20.95 23.49
C ARG A 20 -22.58 22.10 23.02
N PHE A 21 -22.03 23.32 23.02
CA PHE A 21 -22.74 24.49 22.53
C PHE A 21 -23.17 24.33 21.06
N TYR A 22 -22.29 23.81 20.21
CA TYR A 22 -22.58 23.56 18.80
C TYR A 22 -23.56 22.41 18.57
N GLU A 23 -23.58 21.39 19.43
CA GLU A 23 -24.64 20.37 19.40
C GLU A 23 -26.01 21.02 19.54
N ASP A 24 -26.17 21.89 20.54
CA ASP A 24 -27.44 22.56 20.84
C ASP A 24 -27.77 23.63 19.79
N GLU A 25 -26.79 24.47 19.41
CA GLU A 25 -26.96 25.60 18.48
C GLU A 25 -27.35 25.13 17.06
N PHE A 26 -26.70 24.08 16.57
CA PHE A 26 -26.88 23.54 15.22
C PHE A 26 -27.74 22.26 15.18
N GLU A 27 -28.37 21.89 16.31
CA GLU A 27 -29.25 20.72 16.45
C GLU A 27 -28.63 19.40 15.93
N LEU A 28 -27.33 19.22 16.19
CA LEU A 28 -26.57 18.08 15.71
C LEU A 28 -26.92 16.82 16.50
N GLN A 29 -27.10 15.71 15.78
CA GLN A 29 -27.40 14.41 16.39
C GLN A 29 -26.10 13.70 16.77
N ILE A 30 -25.57 13.99 17.96
CA ILE A 30 -24.33 13.37 18.45
C ILE A 30 -24.65 12.02 19.12
N PRO A 31 -23.99 10.93 18.71
CA PRO A 31 -24.28 9.61 19.25
C PRO A 31 -23.79 9.47 20.71
N ARG A 32 -24.55 8.70 21.49
CA ARG A 32 -24.32 8.51 22.93
C ARG A 32 -24.02 7.05 23.24
N GLY A 33 -23.05 6.83 24.12
CA GLY A 33 -22.64 5.49 24.55
C GLY A 33 -23.59 4.91 25.59
N SER A 34 -23.28 3.69 26.06
CA SER A 34 -24.06 2.99 27.10
C SER A 34 -24.17 3.74 28.43
N ASN A 35 -23.22 4.63 28.72
CA ASN A 35 -23.21 5.51 29.89
C ASN A 35 -23.79 6.91 29.61
N ASN A 36 -24.52 7.06 28.51
CA ASN A 36 -25.08 8.32 28.02
C ASN A 36 -24.02 9.43 27.76
N ARG A 37 -22.74 9.07 27.66
CA ARG A 37 -21.68 10.01 27.29
C ARG A 37 -21.61 10.14 25.77
N ARG A 38 -21.43 11.37 25.30
CA ARG A 38 -21.15 11.69 23.89
C ARG A 38 -19.88 10.97 23.45
N TYR A 39 -19.95 10.35 22.29
CA TYR A 39 -18.78 9.94 21.55
C TYR A 39 -18.87 10.52 20.14
N TYR A 40 -17.71 10.77 19.56
CA TYR A 40 -17.56 11.38 18.25
C TYR A 40 -16.90 10.34 17.35
N THR A 41 -17.45 10.09 16.19
CA THR A 41 -16.79 9.33 15.13
C THR A 41 -16.12 10.31 14.18
N THR A 42 -15.55 9.81 13.08
CA THR A 42 -15.00 10.69 12.05
C THR A 42 -16.06 11.62 11.46
N LYS A 43 -17.31 11.14 11.33
CA LYS A 43 -18.42 11.93 10.78
C LYS A 43 -18.67 13.21 11.59
N GLU A 44 -18.79 13.10 12.90
CA GLU A 44 -19.04 14.27 13.76
C GLU A 44 -17.84 15.22 13.77
N ILE A 45 -16.61 14.68 13.78
CA ILE A 45 -15.40 15.50 13.71
C ILE A 45 -15.36 16.33 12.42
N ASP A 46 -15.72 15.74 11.29
CA ASP A 46 -15.72 16.43 9.99
C ASP A 46 -16.82 17.51 9.94
N ILE A 47 -17.99 17.25 10.54
CA ILE A 47 -19.04 18.28 10.70
C ILE A 47 -18.52 19.46 11.52
N PHE A 48 -17.83 19.21 12.64
CA PHE A 48 -17.27 20.30 13.45
C PHE A 48 -16.16 21.06 12.74
N ARG A 49 -15.28 20.40 11.97
CA ARG A 49 -14.30 21.09 11.13
C ARG A 49 -14.98 22.01 10.11
N TYR A 50 -16.06 21.53 9.51
CA TYR A 50 -16.83 22.31 8.55
C TYR A 50 -17.46 23.53 9.20
N ILE A 51 -18.07 23.37 10.38
CA ILE A 51 -18.60 24.48 11.18
C ILE A 51 -17.51 25.52 11.48
N GLU A 52 -16.34 25.08 11.96
CA GLU A 52 -15.21 25.97 12.26
C GLU A 52 -14.70 26.70 11.00
N ALA A 53 -14.67 26.04 9.84
CA ALA A 53 -14.32 26.68 8.57
C ALA A 53 -15.33 27.78 8.19
N LEU A 54 -16.64 27.49 8.27
CA LEU A 54 -17.69 28.47 8.00
C LEU A 54 -17.66 29.64 8.98
N LYS A 55 -17.29 29.37 10.24
CA LYS A 55 -17.06 30.39 11.26
C LYS A 55 -15.87 31.28 10.95
N GLY A 56 -14.76 30.70 10.48
CA GLY A 56 -13.59 31.43 10.00
C GLY A 56 -13.89 32.34 8.81
N GLU A 57 -14.82 31.93 7.94
CA GLU A 57 -15.34 32.75 6.83
C GLU A 57 -16.27 33.89 7.27
N GLY A 58 -16.63 33.97 8.56
CA GLY A 58 -17.50 35.02 9.10
C GLY A 58 -19.00 34.77 8.91
N LYS A 59 -19.41 33.53 8.58
CA LYS A 59 -20.83 33.18 8.44
C LYS A 59 -21.55 33.22 9.79
N ARG A 60 -22.81 33.66 9.78
CA ARG A 60 -23.64 33.73 11.00
C ARG A 60 -24.12 32.33 11.39
N ASN A 61 -24.37 32.10 12.69
CA ASN A 61 -24.89 30.81 13.19
C ASN A 61 -26.13 30.33 12.42
N LYS A 62 -27.04 31.26 12.12
CA LYS A 62 -28.26 30.95 11.37
C LYS A 62 -27.98 30.40 9.97
N GLU A 63 -27.03 31.00 9.25
CA GLU A 63 -26.65 30.57 7.89
C GLU A 63 -25.94 29.22 7.91
N ILE A 64 -25.07 29.01 8.90
CA ILE A 64 -24.39 27.72 9.12
C ILE A 64 -25.43 26.63 9.41
N LYS A 65 -26.37 26.90 10.31
CA LYS A 65 -27.49 26.00 10.62
C LYS A 65 -28.28 25.63 9.37
N GLU A 66 -28.73 26.62 8.60
CA GLU A 66 -29.47 26.40 7.36
C GLU A 66 -28.67 25.56 6.35
N THR A 67 -27.37 25.80 6.22
CA THR A 67 -26.49 25.03 5.32
C THR A 67 -26.39 23.57 5.75
N LEU A 68 -26.25 23.32 7.05
CA LEU A 68 -26.18 21.97 7.62
C LEU A 68 -27.51 21.22 7.44
N HIS A 69 -28.65 21.87 7.66
CA HIS A 69 -29.96 21.23 7.46
C HIS A 69 -30.29 20.99 6.00
N LYS A 70 -29.97 21.92 5.08
CA LYS A 70 -30.15 21.69 3.63
C LYS A 70 -29.40 20.44 3.15
N SER A 71 -28.17 20.26 3.62
CA SER A 71 -27.39 19.05 3.30
C SER A 71 -27.94 17.77 3.91
N LYS A 72 -28.76 17.88 4.97
CA LYS A 72 -29.42 16.75 5.63
C LYS A 72 -30.74 16.38 4.96
N ASP A 73 -31.49 17.38 4.47
CA ASP A 73 -32.78 17.19 3.81
C ASP A 73 -32.64 16.67 2.37
N GLU A 74 -31.49 16.87 1.71
CA GLU A 74 -31.15 16.16 0.46
C GLU A 74 -30.78 14.68 0.67
N ILE A 75 -30.68 14.24 1.93
CA ILE A 75 -30.49 12.83 2.30
C ILE A 75 -31.73 12.36 3.07
N ILE A 76 -32.85 12.28 2.35
CA ILE A 76 -33.93 11.36 2.73
C ILE A 76 -33.33 9.95 2.61
N PHE A 77 -32.85 9.42 3.74
CA PHE A 77 -32.65 7.99 3.90
C PHE A 77 -34.03 7.32 3.82
N GLU A 78 -34.49 7.05 2.60
CA GLU A 78 -35.21 5.80 2.37
C GLU A 78 -34.26 4.68 2.82
N GLU A 79 -34.80 3.77 3.62
CA GLU A 79 -34.16 2.48 3.88
C GLU A 79 -33.91 1.81 2.53
N ILE A 80 -32.71 1.97 1.99
CA ILE A 80 -32.27 1.18 0.86
C ILE A 80 -31.99 -0.22 1.43
N GLU A 81 -33.01 -1.08 1.38
CA GLU A 81 -32.82 -2.50 1.09
C GLU A 81 -31.74 -2.60 0.02
N GLU A 82 -30.79 -3.53 0.19
CA GLU A 82 -29.64 -3.76 -0.68
C GLU A 82 -29.97 -3.75 -2.20
N GLU A 83 -30.10 -2.58 -2.81
CA GLU A 83 -30.08 -2.42 -4.25
C GLU A 83 -28.72 -1.82 -4.62
N LYS A 84 -27.92 -2.65 -5.28
CA LYS A 84 -26.67 -2.26 -5.93
C LYS A 84 -26.89 -0.96 -6.70
N PRO A 85 -26.09 0.11 -6.47
CA PRO A 85 -26.25 1.34 -7.21
C PRO A 85 -26.01 1.04 -8.70
N LYS A 86 -27.01 1.39 -9.52
CA LYS A 86 -26.96 1.31 -10.97
C LYS A 86 -25.77 2.13 -11.47
N GLU A 87 -25.04 1.54 -12.41
CA GLU A 87 -23.83 2.08 -13.03
C GLU A 87 -24.17 3.39 -13.76
N GLU A 88 -24.05 4.51 -13.08
CA GLU A 88 -23.70 5.76 -13.74
C GLU A 88 -22.19 5.73 -13.95
N ASP A 89 -21.75 5.89 -15.20
CA ASP A 89 -20.35 5.98 -15.63
C ASP A 89 -19.68 7.22 -15.03
N ASN A 90 -19.48 7.19 -13.72
CA ASN A 90 -18.68 8.15 -13.00
C ASN A 90 -17.23 7.90 -13.39
N ASN A 91 -16.51 8.98 -13.71
CA ASN A 91 -15.08 8.95 -14.03
C ASN A 91 -14.27 8.13 -13.01
N ILE A 92 -14.73 8.06 -11.76
CA ILE A 92 -14.18 7.23 -10.69
C ILE A 92 -14.29 5.73 -11.00
N THR A 93 -15.44 5.23 -11.43
CA THR A 93 -15.64 3.81 -11.78
C THR A 93 -14.75 3.41 -12.95
N CYS A 94 -14.60 4.29 -13.94
CA CYS A 94 -13.72 4.06 -15.08
C CYS A 94 -12.24 4.06 -14.64
N LEU A 95 -11.83 5.03 -13.82
CA LEU A 95 -10.48 5.07 -13.23
C LEU A 95 -10.17 3.82 -12.40
N ILE A 96 -11.13 3.31 -11.62
CA ILE A 96 -10.97 2.07 -10.85
C ILE A 96 -10.77 0.87 -11.77
N LYS A 97 -11.56 0.77 -12.85
CA LYS A 97 -11.38 -0.28 -13.87
C LYS A 97 -9.99 -0.20 -14.49
N THR A 98 -9.55 0.99 -14.90
CA THR A 98 -8.20 1.20 -15.46
C THR A 98 -7.09 0.84 -14.47
N ILE A 99 -7.20 1.26 -13.20
CA ILE A 99 -6.21 0.94 -12.16
C ILE A 99 -6.10 -0.57 -11.96
N ASN A 100 -7.21 -1.29 -11.98
CA ASN A 100 -7.20 -2.75 -11.82
C ASN A 100 -6.56 -3.46 -13.01
N SER A 101 -6.86 -3.03 -14.24
CA SER A 101 -6.19 -3.56 -15.44
C SER A 101 -4.68 -3.30 -15.42
N LEU A 102 -4.25 -2.09 -15.04
CA LEU A 102 -2.82 -1.77 -14.91
C LEU A 102 -2.12 -2.61 -13.83
N ARG A 103 -2.80 -2.88 -12.71
CA ARG A 103 -2.28 -3.75 -11.65
C ARG A 103 -2.05 -5.17 -12.15
N GLU A 104 -3.00 -5.71 -12.92
CA GLU A 104 -2.90 -7.05 -13.50
C GLU A 104 -1.74 -7.13 -14.51
N GLU A 105 -1.58 -6.11 -15.35
CA GLU A 105 -0.49 -6.04 -16.33
C GLU A 105 0.89 -5.95 -15.66
N ILE A 106 1.03 -5.15 -14.59
CA ILE A 106 2.26 -5.09 -13.78
C ILE A 106 2.61 -6.46 -13.20
N GLU A 107 1.61 -7.21 -12.71
CA GLU A 107 1.86 -8.52 -12.12
C GLU A 107 2.30 -9.54 -13.18
N ASN A 108 1.68 -9.50 -14.36
CA ASN A 108 2.10 -10.34 -15.50
C ASN A 108 3.52 -10.01 -15.96
N LEU A 109 3.89 -8.73 -16.04
CA LEU A 109 5.25 -8.31 -16.41
C LEU A 109 6.29 -8.82 -15.39
N LYS A 110 6.00 -8.70 -14.09
CA LYS A 110 6.87 -9.24 -13.04
C LYS A 110 7.08 -10.74 -13.17
N GLN A 111 6.01 -11.50 -13.44
CA GLN A 111 6.10 -12.95 -13.64
C GLN A 111 6.95 -13.29 -14.87
N GLN A 112 6.78 -12.54 -15.97
CA GLN A 112 7.56 -12.73 -17.18
C GLN A 112 9.05 -12.45 -16.97
N ASP A 113 9.39 -11.38 -16.25
CA ASP A 113 10.78 -11.04 -15.94
C ASP A 113 11.45 -12.08 -15.03
N ALA A 114 10.72 -12.58 -14.02
CA ALA A 114 11.21 -13.67 -13.18
C ALA A 114 11.48 -14.95 -13.99
N PHE A 115 10.63 -15.26 -14.97
CA PHE A 115 10.82 -16.39 -15.86
C PHE A 115 12.07 -16.23 -16.75
N LYS A 116 12.24 -15.06 -17.39
CA LYS A 116 13.42 -14.77 -18.22
C LYS A 116 14.73 -14.88 -17.44
N GLN A 117 14.79 -14.29 -16.24
CA GLN A 117 15.98 -14.38 -15.38
C GLN A 117 16.31 -15.83 -15.01
N ARG A 118 15.29 -16.65 -14.73
CA ARG A 118 15.48 -18.07 -14.45
C ARG A 118 16.07 -18.83 -15.64
N ASP A 119 15.57 -18.59 -16.85
CA ASP A 119 16.05 -19.24 -18.06
C ASP A 119 17.50 -18.83 -18.42
N GLU A 120 17.83 -17.55 -18.24
CA GLU A 120 19.21 -17.06 -18.39
C GLU A 120 20.16 -17.74 -17.41
N LEU A 121 19.75 -17.88 -16.13
CA LEU A 121 20.55 -18.57 -15.11
C LEU A 121 20.73 -20.06 -15.40
N ILE A 122 19.70 -20.74 -15.93
CA ILE A 122 19.79 -22.15 -16.33
C ILE A 122 20.81 -22.29 -17.46
N THR A 123 20.73 -21.40 -18.45
CA THR A 123 21.62 -21.42 -19.63
C THR A 123 23.06 -21.15 -19.23
N GLU A 124 23.33 -20.13 -18.40
CA GLU A 124 24.70 -19.84 -17.96
C GLU A 124 25.25 -20.93 -17.03
N ASN A 125 24.41 -21.57 -16.19
CA ASN A 125 24.85 -22.73 -15.40
C ASN A 125 25.30 -23.90 -16.27
N ALA A 126 24.54 -24.22 -17.32
CA ALA A 126 24.91 -25.27 -18.26
C ALA A 126 26.24 -24.96 -18.94
N ARG A 127 26.43 -23.70 -19.36
CA ARG A 127 27.67 -23.21 -19.98
C ARG A 127 28.88 -23.28 -19.03
N LEU A 128 28.72 -22.82 -17.80
CA LEU A 128 29.77 -22.88 -16.78
C LEU A 128 30.15 -24.33 -16.45
N LYS A 129 29.17 -25.24 -16.39
CA LYS A 129 29.40 -26.67 -16.18
C LYS A 129 30.19 -27.31 -17.32
N MET A 130 29.93 -26.91 -18.58
CA MET A 130 30.72 -27.38 -19.73
C MET A 130 32.17 -26.86 -19.65
N LYS A 131 32.36 -25.56 -19.41
CA LYS A 131 33.71 -24.98 -19.25
C LYS A 131 34.50 -25.66 -18.12
N LEU A 132 33.84 -25.95 -16.99
CA LEU A 132 34.50 -26.64 -15.87
C LEU A 132 34.98 -28.04 -16.27
N LYS A 133 34.18 -28.78 -17.05
CA LYS A 133 34.58 -30.11 -17.57
C LYS A 133 35.78 -30.01 -18.52
N GLU A 134 35.77 -29.05 -19.45
CA GLU A 134 36.89 -28.80 -20.36
C GLU A 134 38.18 -28.50 -19.59
N LYS A 135 38.12 -27.57 -18.62
CA LYS A 135 39.27 -27.23 -17.78
C LYS A 135 39.75 -28.38 -16.90
N SER A 136 38.84 -29.18 -16.36
CA SER A 136 39.20 -30.41 -15.63
C SER A 136 39.97 -31.40 -16.51
N TYR A 137 39.55 -31.55 -17.77
CA TYR A 137 40.23 -32.41 -18.73
C TYR A 137 41.62 -31.86 -19.11
N GLU A 138 41.73 -30.57 -19.43
CA GLU A 138 43.02 -29.90 -19.69
C GLU A 138 43.99 -30.09 -18.51
N LEU A 139 43.51 -29.90 -17.27
CA LEU A 139 44.31 -30.09 -16.06
C LEU A 139 44.80 -31.53 -15.89
N SER A 140 43.96 -32.52 -16.22
CA SER A 140 44.35 -33.93 -16.17
C SER A 140 45.53 -34.23 -17.10
N ILE A 141 45.43 -33.77 -18.36
CA ILE A 141 46.51 -33.91 -19.35
C ILE A 141 47.78 -33.21 -18.87
N LEU A 142 47.65 -31.98 -18.36
CA LEU A 142 48.81 -31.21 -17.94
C LEU A 142 49.51 -31.84 -16.71
N LYS A 143 48.71 -32.40 -15.79
CA LYS A 143 49.20 -33.14 -14.62
C LYS A 143 49.96 -34.41 -15.03
N GLU A 144 49.45 -35.13 -16.03
CA GLU A 144 50.13 -36.30 -16.58
C GLU A 144 51.48 -35.93 -17.21
N LYS A 145 51.50 -34.90 -18.06
CA LYS A 145 52.73 -34.37 -18.67
C LYS A 145 53.75 -33.92 -17.62
N TYR A 146 53.31 -33.18 -16.60
CA TYR A 146 54.16 -32.74 -15.50
C TYR A 146 54.78 -33.92 -14.76
N ASN A 147 53.99 -34.95 -14.46
CA ASN A 147 54.47 -36.15 -13.78
C ASN A 147 55.48 -36.93 -14.65
N ALA A 148 55.24 -37.05 -15.95
CA ALA A 148 56.18 -37.68 -16.88
C ALA A 148 57.52 -36.95 -16.93
N LEU A 149 57.50 -35.61 -17.07
CA LEU A 149 58.72 -34.79 -17.05
C LEU A 149 59.46 -34.87 -15.71
N LYS A 150 58.74 -34.84 -14.59
CA LYS A 150 59.31 -35.00 -13.25
C LYS A 150 60.01 -36.36 -13.09
N GLN A 151 59.41 -37.44 -13.61
CA GLN A 151 60.01 -38.77 -13.59
C GLN A 151 61.23 -38.85 -14.52
N ALA A 152 61.17 -38.26 -15.72
CA ALA A 152 62.29 -38.21 -16.65
C ALA A 152 63.49 -37.46 -16.04
N LYS A 153 63.25 -36.30 -15.41
CA LYS A 153 64.29 -35.54 -14.71
C LYS A 153 64.94 -36.35 -13.59
N LYS A 154 64.13 -37.05 -12.77
CA LYS A 154 64.66 -37.98 -11.75
C LYS A 154 65.55 -39.05 -12.37
N ARG A 155 65.09 -39.76 -13.41
CA ARG A 155 65.86 -40.80 -14.10
C ARG A 155 67.15 -40.29 -14.74
N SER A 156 67.17 -39.05 -15.25
CA SER A 156 68.39 -38.46 -15.82
C SER A 156 69.45 -38.15 -14.75
N LEU A 157 69.05 -37.84 -13.52
CA LEU A 157 69.97 -37.57 -12.41
C LEU A 157 70.65 -38.86 -11.91
N PHE A 158 69.96 -40.00 -11.97
CA PHE A 158 70.50 -41.31 -11.58
C PHE A 158 71.34 -42.02 -12.67
N LYS A 159 71.56 -41.40 -13.84
CA LYS A 159 72.37 -41.98 -14.95
C LYS A 159 73.81 -41.45 -15.01
N PHE A 160 74.20 -40.58 -14.08
CA PHE A 160 75.53 -39.98 -14.00
C PHE A 160 76.30 -40.40 -12.73
N GLU A 161 75.90 -41.51 -12.08
CA GLU A 161 76.66 -42.20 -11.03
C GLU A 161 77.08 -43.60 -11.50
#